data_AF-A0A9E2R3I1-F1
#
_entry.id   AF-A0A9E2R3I1-F1
#
_cell.length_a   1.000
_cell.length_b   1.000
_cell.length_c   1.000
_cell.angle_alpha   90.00
_cell.angle_beta   90.00
_cell.angle_gamma   90.00
#
_symmetry.space_group_name_H-M   'P 1'
#
loop_
_entity.id
_entity.type
_entity.pdbx_description
1 polymer ?
#
loop_
_entity_poly.entity_id
_entity_poly.type
_entity_poly.pdbx_seq_one_letter_code
_entity_poly.pdbx_strand_id
1 'polypeptide(L)'
;MNTTVTGSPDLNASAYYQADNQTLTVVLVNSSATPASVQLAVPPVPAGLLVFQTFTSSEGNYWQGSTVAVSGTQASVSVPGYGIVTLYGAGGALAPSISSQPRSQTVNACATVRFNVTANNPTASASEPGSPDSSRFYRVVLRP
;
A
#
# COMPACT_ATOMS: atom_id res chain seq x y z
N MET A 1 9.23 -4.20 -7.32
CA MET A 1 9.30 -4.19 -5.84
C MET A 1 8.62 -5.47 -5.38
N ASN A 2 9.27 -6.29 -4.55
CA ASN A 2 8.72 -7.56 -4.11
C ASN A 2 8.13 -7.37 -2.71
N THR A 3 6.86 -7.71 -2.54
CA THR A 3 6.30 -7.99 -1.21
C THR A 3 6.74 -9.40 -0.83
N THR A 4 7.30 -9.56 0.37
CA THR A 4 7.71 -10.86 0.92
C THR A 4 6.58 -11.36 1.81
N VAL A 5 6.22 -12.63 1.65
CA VAL A 5 5.33 -13.35 2.55
C VAL A 5 6.20 -14.35 3.32
N THR A 6 6.25 -14.18 4.64
CA THR A 6 7.06 -14.99 5.55
C THR A 6 6.11 -15.81 6.41
N GLY A 7 6.27 -17.15 6.48
CA GLY A 7 5.58 -17.95 7.51
C GLY A 7 5.23 -19.42 7.20
N SER A 8 5.17 -19.88 5.95
CA SER A 8 4.88 -21.30 5.64
C SER A 8 5.14 -21.68 4.16
N PRO A 9 5.71 -22.86 3.84
CA PRO A 9 5.83 -23.36 2.47
C PRO A 9 4.49 -23.72 1.82
N ASP A 10 3.44 -23.92 2.63
CA ASP A 10 2.09 -24.28 2.16
C ASP A 10 1.24 -23.04 1.83
N LEU A 11 1.85 -21.86 1.87
CA LEU A 11 1.16 -20.62 1.65
C LEU A 11 1.61 -19.96 0.35
N ASN A 12 0.68 -19.90 -0.60
CA ASN A 12 0.88 -19.25 -1.88
C ASN A 12 0.34 -17.82 -1.82
N ALA A 13 1.06 -16.90 -2.45
CA ALA A 13 0.70 -15.49 -2.47
C ALA A 13 0.83 -14.91 -3.87
N SER A 14 -0.09 -14.02 -4.22
CA SER A 14 -0.07 -13.24 -5.46
C SER A 14 -0.51 -11.81 -5.16
N ALA A 15 0.09 -10.84 -5.84
CA ALA A 15 -0.21 -9.44 -5.64
C ALA A 15 -0.31 -8.71 -6.98
N TYR A 16 -1.27 -7.79 -7.06
CA TYR A 16 -1.49 -6.93 -8.21
C TYR A 16 -1.68 -5.50 -7.73
N TYR A 17 -0.96 -4.58 -8.37
CA TYR A 17 -1.07 -3.15 -8.11
C TYR A 17 -1.60 -2.46 -9.36
N GLN A 18 -2.69 -1.72 -9.20
CA GLN A 18 -3.25 -0.87 -10.24
C GLN A 18 -2.79 0.57 -10.00
N ALA A 19 -1.98 1.09 -10.92
CA ALA A 19 -1.37 2.41 -10.77
C ALA A 19 -2.41 3.54 -10.80
N ASP A 20 -3.37 3.46 -11.73
CA ASP A 20 -4.32 4.54 -12.00
C ASP A 20 -5.25 4.80 -10.81
N ASN A 21 -5.70 3.72 -10.15
CA ASN A 21 -6.57 3.80 -8.98
C ASN A 21 -5.79 3.78 -7.66
N GLN A 22 -4.46 3.65 -7.71
CA GLN A 22 -3.59 3.46 -6.56
C GLN A 22 -4.10 2.34 -5.62
N THR A 23 -4.52 1.21 -6.20
CA THR A 23 -5.04 0.07 -5.43
C THR A 23 -4.05 -1.09 -5.44
N LEU A 24 -3.97 -1.78 -4.30
CA LEU A 24 -3.18 -3.00 -4.13
C LEU A 24 -4.13 -4.13 -3.73
N THR A 25 -4.13 -5.17 -4.54
CA THR A 25 -4.84 -6.42 -4.28
C THR A 25 -3.84 -7.53 -4.00
N VAL A 26 -4.03 -8.27 -2.92
CA VAL A 26 -3.20 -9.42 -2.57
C VAL A 26 -4.09 -10.62 -2.32
N VAL A 27 -3.74 -11.77 -2.86
CA VAL A 27 -4.44 -13.04 -2.65
C VAL A 27 -3.48 -14.00 -1.96
N LEU A 28 -3.91 -14.54 -0.82
CA LEU A 28 -3.21 -15.56 -0.05
C LEU A 28 -4.03 -16.84 -0.11
N VAL A 29 -3.39 -17.96 -0.41
CA VAL A 29 -4.00 -19.29 -0.45
C VAL A 29 -3.20 -20.22 0.44
N ASN A 30 -3.86 -20.83 1.41
CA ASN A 30 -3.27 -21.85 2.26
C ASN A 30 -3.69 -23.24 1.78
N SER A 31 -2.73 -24.06 1.35
CA SER A 31 -2.98 -25.45 0.93
C SER A 31 -2.83 -26.47 2.06
N SER A 32 -2.59 -26.03 3.30
CA SER A 32 -2.51 -26.89 4.49
C SER A 32 -3.78 -26.84 5.34
N ALA A 33 -4.03 -27.89 6.11
CA ALA A 33 -5.12 -27.95 7.10
C ALA A 33 -4.88 -27.02 8.31
N THR A 34 -3.63 -26.64 8.57
CA THR A 34 -3.28 -25.77 9.70
C THR A 34 -3.40 -24.30 9.32
N PRO A 35 -4.09 -23.46 10.13
CA PRO A 35 -4.08 -22.01 9.93
C PRO A 35 -2.66 -21.45 9.98
N ALA A 36 -2.40 -20.44 9.15
CA ALA A 36 -1.11 -19.77 9.07
C ALA A 36 -1.26 -18.27 9.40
N SER A 37 -0.22 -17.69 10.00
CA SER A 37 -0.11 -16.24 10.19
C SER A 37 1.04 -15.70 9.33
N VAL A 38 0.78 -14.63 8.60
CA VAL A 38 1.67 -14.11 7.56
C VAL A 38 1.98 -12.65 7.84
N GLN A 39 3.26 -12.30 7.80
CA GLN A 39 3.68 -10.91 7.71
C GLN A 39 3.83 -10.54 6.24
N LEU A 40 2.93 -9.68 5.77
CA LEU A 40 2.94 -9.13 4.42
C LEU A 40 3.77 -7.83 4.43
N ALA A 41 4.86 -7.80 3.67
CA ALA A 41 5.61 -6.57 3.46
C ALA A 41 4.84 -5.63 2.51
N VAL A 42 4.25 -4.56 3.02
CA VAL A 42 3.49 -3.60 2.23
C VAL A 42 4.46 -2.66 1.51
N PRO A 43 4.45 -2.61 0.16
CA PRO A 43 5.28 -1.67 -0.57
C PRO A 43 4.88 -0.22 -0.24
N PRO A 44 5.81 0.75 -0.35
CA PRO A 44 5.48 2.18 -0.16
C PRO A 44 4.53 2.74 -1.23
N VAL A 45 4.14 1.92 -2.21
CA VAL A 45 3.17 2.22 -3.26
C VAL A 45 2.06 1.16 -3.19
N PRO A 46 0.78 1.55 -3.08
CA PRO A 46 0.27 2.92 -3.10
C PRO A 46 0.60 3.70 -1.82
N ALA A 47 0.90 4.99 -1.98
CA ALA A 47 1.24 5.85 -0.84
C ALA A 47 0.02 6.05 0.06
N GLY A 48 0.25 6.20 1.37
CA GLY A 48 -0.81 6.45 2.34
C GLY A 48 -1.76 5.27 2.59
N LEU A 49 -1.41 4.05 2.17
CA LEU A 49 -2.18 2.85 2.50
C LEU A 49 -2.03 2.50 3.99
N LEU A 50 -3.11 2.64 4.75
CA LEU A 50 -3.13 2.39 6.20
C LEU A 50 -3.92 1.13 6.59
N VAL A 51 -4.79 0.65 5.72
CA VAL A 51 -5.69 -0.46 6.00
C VAL A 51 -5.99 -1.25 4.73
N PHE A 52 -6.05 -2.57 4.85
CA PHE A 52 -6.65 -3.46 3.87
C PHE A 52 -8.06 -3.85 4.33
N GLN A 53 -9.03 -3.82 3.43
CA GLN A 53 -10.21 -4.67 3.55
C GLN A 53 -9.80 -6.11 3.23
N THR A 54 -10.34 -7.06 3.96
CA THR A 54 -10.06 -8.48 3.73
C THR A 54 -11.34 -9.26 3.54
N PHE A 55 -11.27 -10.27 2.67
CA PHE A 55 -12.35 -11.20 2.40
C PHE A 55 -11.80 -12.61 2.54
N THR A 56 -12.25 -13.30 3.58
CA THR A 56 -11.77 -14.64 3.92
C THR A 56 -12.81 -15.68 3.53
N SER A 57 -12.36 -16.76 2.90
CA SER A 57 -13.18 -17.93 2.61
C SER A 57 -12.48 -19.20 3.06
N SER A 58 -13.21 -20.09 3.71
CA SER A 58 -12.80 -21.43 4.09
C SER A 58 -14.02 -22.34 4.12
N GLU A 59 -13.84 -23.63 4.37
CA GLU A 59 -14.95 -24.58 4.48
C GLU A 59 -16.02 -24.06 5.46
N GLY A 60 -17.29 -24.06 5.00
CA GLY A 60 -18.45 -23.60 5.77
C GLY A 60 -18.52 -22.09 6.05
N ASN A 61 -17.50 -21.31 5.68
CA ASN A 61 -17.41 -19.88 6.00
C ASN A 61 -16.90 -19.11 4.79
N TYR A 62 -17.82 -18.57 3.99
CA TYR A 62 -17.49 -17.89 2.73
C TYR A 62 -17.65 -16.38 2.88
N TRP A 63 -16.80 -15.62 2.17
CA TRP A 63 -16.90 -14.15 2.04
C TRP A 63 -16.98 -13.39 3.37
N GLN A 64 -16.24 -13.84 4.38
CA GLN A 64 -16.17 -13.17 5.66
C GLN A 64 -15.33 -11.90 5.54
N GLY A 65 -16.00 -10.74 5.59
CA GLY A 65 -15.37 -9.42 5.51
C GLY A 65 -14.70 -9.02 6.83
N SER A 66 -13.50 -8.46 6.75
CA SER A 66 -12.78 -7.88 7.89
C SER A 66 -11.82 -6.79 7.41
N THR A 67 -10.97 -6.29 8.32
CA THR A 67 -9.95 -5.30 8.02
C THR A 67 -8.62 -5.65 8.70
N VAL A 68 -7.51 -5.35 8.03
CA VAL A 68 -6.16 -5.48 8.56
C VAL A 68 -5.46 -4.14 8.49
N ALA A 69 -4.99 -3.64 9.63
CA ALA A 69 -4.20 -2.41 9.68
C ALA A 69 -2.78 -2.64 9.14
N VAL A 70 -2.24 -1.64 8.46
CA VAL A 70 -0.84 -1.57 8.06
C VAL A 70 -0.08 -0.80 9.13
N SER A 71 0.90 -1.44 9.75
CA SER A 71 1.79 -0.83 10.75
C SER A 71 3.19 -0.67 10.14
N GLY A 72 3.59 0.57 9.91
CA GLY A 72 4.82 0.88 9.19
C GLY A 72 4.77 0.37 7.76
N THR A 73 5.56 -0.67 7.46
CA THR A 73 5.62 -1.33 6.13
C THR A 73 5.12 -2.77 6.17
N GLN A 74 4.34 -3.15 7.18
CA GLN A 74 3.90 -4.53 7.36
C GLN A 74 2.41 -4.63 7.71
N ALA A 75 1.79 -5.72 7.27
CA ALA A 75 0.44 -6.11 7.66
C ALA A 75 0.45 -7.58 8.11
N SER A 76 -0.17 -7.86 9.26
CA SER A 76 -0.28 -9.22 9.80
C SER A 76 -1.63 -9.83 9.40
N VAL A 77 -1.60 -10.96 8.71
CA VAL A 77 -2.81 -11.60 8.14
C VAL A 77 -2.89 -13.04 8.61
N SER A 78 -4.04 -13.45 9.14
CA SER A 78 -4.32 -14.85 9.44
C SER A 78 -5.07 -15.48 8.28
N VAL A 79 -4.58 -16.63 7.80
CA VAL A 79 -5.16 -17.41 6.70
C VAL A 79 -5.62 -18.76 7.26
N PRO A 80 -6.93 -19.09 7.22
CA PRO A 80 -7.44 -20.37 7.69
C PRO A 80 -6.81 -21.56 6.97
N GLY A 81 -6.90 -22.74 7.57
CA GLY A 81 -6.57 -24.00 6.89
C GLY A 81 -7.47 -24.20 5.67
N TYR A 82 -6.89 -24.63 4.55
CA TYR A 82 -7.56 -24.74 3.24
C TYR A 82 -8.34 -23.47 2.84
N GLY A 83 -7.89 -22.31 3.32
CA GLY A 83 -8.57 -21.04 3.17
C GLY A 83 -7.90 -20.11 2.15
N ILE A 84 -8.68 -19.14 1.70
CA ILE A 84 -8.23 -18.04 0.83
C ILE A 84 -8.54 -16.72 1.53
N VAL A 85 -7.58 -15.79 1.51
CA VAL A 85 -7.78 -14.42 1.97
C VAL A 85 -7.42 -13.48 0.83
N THR A 86 -8.39 -12.66 0.43
CA THR A 86 -8.17 -11.56 -0.52
C THR A 86 -8.08 -10.26 0.27
N LEU A 87 -6.99 -9.52 0.09
CA LEU A 87 -6.76 -8.21 0.64
C LEU A 87 -6.93 -7.17 -0.46
N TYR A 88 -7.66 -6.10 -0.16
CA TYR A 88 -7.85 -4.96 -1.04
C TYR A 88 -7.56 -3.67 -0.26
N GLY A 89 -6.63 -2.87 -0.77
CA GLY A 89 -6.22 -1.62 -0.16
C GLY A 89 -6.12 -0.53 -1.20
N ALA A 90 -6.63 0.66 -0.88
CA ALA A 90 -6.43 1.86 -1.69
C ALA A 90 -5.45 2.80 -0.99
N GLY A 91 -4.55 3.40 -1.76
CA GLY A 91 -3.72 4.50 -1.29
C GLY A 91 -4.58 5.64 -0.75
N GLY A 92 -4.12 6.24 0.35
CA GLY A 92 -4.70 7.47 0.84
C GLY A 92 -4.23 8.64 -0.02
N ALA A 93 -5.16 9.53 -0.40
CA ALA A 93 -4.79 10.83 -0.92
C ALA A 93 -3.98 11.57 0.15
N LEU A 94 -2.67 11.69 -0.05
CA LEU A 94 -1.84 12.45 0.87
C LEU A 94 -2.17 13.94 0.69
N ALA A 95 -2.75 14.54 1.73
CA ALA A 95 -3.06 15.97 1.71
C ALA A 95 -1.77 16.78 1.41
N PRO A 96 -1.84 17.82 0.57
CA PRO A 96 -0.72 18.70 0.35
C PRO A 96 -0.36 19.39 1.68
N SER A 97 0.93 19.54 1.94
CA SER A 97 1.41 20.21 3.16
C SER A 97 2.65 21.05 2.87
N ILE A 98 2.81 22.17 3.58
CA ILE A 98 4.03 22.97 3.56
C ILE A 98 4.98 22.43 4.62
N SER A 99 6.12 21.89 4.19
CA SER A 99 7.13 21.30 5.09
C SER A 99 8.17 22.33 5.54
N SER A 100 8.40 23.36 4.73
CA SER A 100 9.17 24.53 5.16
C SER A 100 8.71 25.79 4.44
N GLN A 101 8.74 26.91 5.15
CA GLN A 101 8.53 28.22 4.58
C GLN A 101 9.34 29.25 5.37
N PRO A 102 9.66 30.40 4.76
CA PRO A 102 10.38 31.45 5.45
C PRO A 102 9.53 32.05 6.57
N ARG A 103 10.17 32.40 7.68
CA ARG A 103 9.57 33.23 8.73
C ARG A 103 9.83 34.72 8.45
N SER A 104 9.30 35.61 9.29
CA SER A 104 9.54 37.05 9.20
C SER A 104 11.03 37.37 9.07
N GLN A 105 11.37 38.27 8.14
CA GLN A 105 12.74 38.68 7.87
C GLN A 105 12.82 40.20 7.80
N THR A 106 13.80 40.78 8.50
CA THR A 106 14.11 42.22 8.39
C THR A 106 14.86 42.46 7.08
N VAL A 107 14.42 43.47 6.32
CA VAL A 107 15.02 43.84 5.03
C VAL A 107 15.64 45.22 5.14
N ASN A 108 16.90 45.34 4.72
CA ASN A 108 17.64 46.61 4.70
C ASN A 108 17.61 47.22 3.29
N ALA A 109 17.86 48.53 3.20
CA ALA A 109 17.91 49.22 1.90
C ALA A 109 18.90 48.56 0.93
N CYS A 110 18.51 48.47 -0.34
CA CYS A 110 19.25 47.79 -1.42
C CYS A 110 19.45 46.27 -1.23
N ALA A 111 18.80 45.62 -0.26
CA ALA A 111 18.85 44.17 -0.12
C ALA A 111 17.82 43.48 -1.02
N THR A 112 18.24 42.41 -1.69
CA THR A 112 17.34 41.43 -2.30
C THR A 112 17.17 40.24 -1.37
N VAL A 113 15.95 39.92 -0.98
CA VAL A 113 15.64 38.74 -0.16
C VAL A 113 14.99 37.67 -1.03
N ARG A 114 15.42 36.42 -0.84
CA ARG A 114 14.86 35.25 -1.52
C ARG A 114 14.15 34.36 -0.51
N PHE A 115 13.01 33.85 -0.93
CA PHE A 115 12.16 33.00 -0.13
C PHE A 115 12.05 31.65 -0.81
N ASN A 116 12.28 30.58 -0.05
CA ASN A 116 12.10 29.21 -0.49
C ASN A 116 10.97 28.58 0.31
N VAL A 117 9.99 28.01 -0.39
CA VAL A 117 8.92 27.22 0.20
C VAL A 117 9.10 25.80 -0.31
N THR A 118 9.07 24.83 0.60
CA THR A 118 9.02 23.41 0.27
C THR A 118 7.63 22.89 0.63
N ALA A 119 6.97 22.28 -0.36
CA ALA A 119 5.69 21.64 -0.21
C ALA A 119 5.81 20.13 -0.52
N ASN A 120 5.05 19.32 0.20
CA ASN A 120 4.93 17.88 0.01
C ASN A 120 3.59 17.56 -0.65
N ASN A 121 3.57 16.55 -1.52
CA ASN A 121 2.40 16.14 -2.30
C ASN A 121 1.67 17.31 -3.00
N PRO A 122 2.37 18.24 -3.69
CA PRO A 122 1.70 19.30 -4.41
C PRO A 122 0.97 18.69 -5.61
N THR A 123 -0.28 18.29 -5.43
CA THR A 123 -1.15 17.89 -6.53
C THR A 123 -1.49 19.12 -7.35
N ALA A 124 -0.57 19.51 -8.22
CA ALA A 124 -0.80 20.44 -9.31
C ALA A 124 -0.01 19.97 -10.54
N SER A 125 -0.58 19.01 -11.26
CA SER A 125 -0.40 18.88 -12.70
C SER A 125 -1.73 18.37 -13.24
N ALA A 126 -2.45 19.21 -13.98
CA ALA A 126 -3.60 18.75 -14.76
C ALA A 126 -3.07 17.76 -15.80
N SER A 127 -3.38 16.48 -15.67
CA SER A 127 -3.06 15.51 -16.71
C SER A 127 -4.00 15.71 -17.90
N GLU A 128 -3.44 15.86 -19.10
CA GLU A 128 -4.21 15.73 -20.34
C GLU A 128 -4.95 14.38 -20.37
N PRO A 129 -6.16 14.33 -20.94
CA PRO A 129 -6.92 13.09 -21.06
C PRO A 129 -6.25 12.18 -22.10
N GLY A 130 -5.50 11.16 -21.66
CA GLY A 130 -5.00 10.13 -22.57
C GLY A 130 -3.75 9.31 -22.19
N SER A 131 -3.38 9.18 -20.91
CA SER A 131 -2.23 8.32 -20.55
C SER A 131 -2.60 6.82 -20.52
N PRO A 132 -1.80 5.92 -21.11
CA PRO A 132 -2.07 4.48 -21.09
C PRO A 132 -1.83 3.85 -19.71
N ASP A 133 -2.76 2.98 -19.31
CA ASP A 133 -2.82 2.21 -18.05
C ASP A 133 -1.49 1.50 -17.74
N SER A 134 -0.87 1.87 -16.61
CA SER A 134 0.45 1.39 -16.18
C SER A 134 0.34 0.25 -15.14
N SER A 135 -0.47 -0.76 -15.43
CA SER A 135 -0.61 -1.97 -14.63
C SER A 135 0.66 -2.83 -14.62
N ARG A 136 1.10 -3.31 -13.44
CA ARG A 136 2.29 -4.17 -13.28
C ARG A 136 1.98 -5.40 -12.43
N PHE A 137 2.41 -6.58 -12.89
CA PHE A 137 2.39 -7.82 -12.12
C PHE A 137 3.67 -7.93 -11.29
N TYR A 138 3.53 -8.25 -9.99
CA TYR A 138 4.68 -8.47 -9.12
C TYR A 138 4.71 -9.92 -8.65
N ARG A 139 5.86 -10.59 -8.85
CA ARG A 139 6.09 -11.94 -8.33
C ARG A 139 6.42 -11.85 -6.83
N VAL A 140 5.60 -12.49 -6.00
CA VAL A 140 5.88 -12.71 -4.59
C VAL A 140 6.93 -13.82 -4.50
N VAL A 141 8.08 -13.53 -3.88
CA VAL A 141 9.15 -14.52 -3.67
C VAL A 141 8.98 -15.09 -2.28
N LEU A 142 8.50 -16.32 -2.21
CA LEU A 142 8.46 -17.10 -0.98
C LEU A 142 9.89 -17.53 -0.64
N ARG A 143 10.37 -17.19 0.56
CA ARG A 143 11.60 -17.75 1.10
C ARG A 143 11.22 -18.77 2.19
N PRO A 144 11.90 -19.93 2.22
CA PRO A 144 11.71 -20.94 3.26
C PRO A 144 12.05 -20.41 4.65
#